data_AF-A0A6B2D8D7-F1
#
_entry.id   AF-A0A6B2D8D7-F1
#
_cell.length_a   1.000
_cell.length_b   1.000
_cell.length_c   1.000
_cell.angle_alpha   90.00
_cell.angle_beta   90.00
_cell.angle_gamma   90.00
#
_symmetry.space_group_name_H-M   'P 1'
#
loop_
_entity.id
_entity.type
_entity.pdbx_description
1 polymer ?
#
loop_
_entity_poly.entity_id
_entity_poly.type
_entity_poly.pdbx_seq_one_letter_code
_entity_poly.pdbx_strand_id
1 'polypeptide(L)' 'MKVLAAVARHGSVTAAARELHYSQPSVSHHLSRLEVATGAKLVQRAGRGIRLTPEGRLLAGRAAE' A
#
# COMPACT_ATOMS: atom_id res chain seq x y z
N MET A 1 -2.96 -4.78 -8.19
CA MET A 1 -2.68 -3.56 -7.41
C MET A 1 -3.74 -3.17 -6.35
N LYS A 2 -4.73 -4.05 -6.04
CA LYS A 2 -5.82 -3.75 -5.07
C LYS A 2 -5.33 -3.33 -3.67
N VAL A 3 -4.27 -3.97 -3.16
CA VAL A 3 -3.66 -3.64 -1.86
C VAL A 3 -3.10 -2.21 -1.84
N LEU A 4 -2.30 -1.83 -2.83
CA LEU A 4 -1.71 -0.50 -2.91
C LEU A 4 -2.80 0.59 -3.06
N ALA A 5 -3.83 0.33 -3.86
CA ALA A 5 -4.97 1.23 -4.03
C ALA A 5 -5.78 1.40 -2.73
N ALA A 6 -6.03 0.33 -1.98
CA ALA A 6 -6.71 0.42 -0.68
C ALA A 6 -5.87 1.20 0.34
N VAL A 7 -4.55 0.97 0.37
CA VAL A 7 -3.63 1.74 1.21
C VAL A 7 -3.59 3.21 0.81
N ALA A 8 -3.66 3.51 -0.49
CA ALA A 8 -3.76 4.87 -1.01
C ALA A 8 -5.01 5.60 -0.50
N ARG A 9 -6.16 4.91 -0.48
CA ARG A 9 -7.44 5.46 0.00
C ARG A 9 -7.45 5.70 1.51
N HIS A 10 -6.90 4.78 2.30
CA HIS A 10 -7.06 4.80 3.76
C HIS A 10 -5.87 5.35 4.54
N GLY A 11 -4.66 5.40 3.96
CA GLY A 11 -3.44 5.74 4.70
C GLY A 11 -3.11 4.77 5.84
N SER A 12 -3.64 3.54 5.80
CA SER A 12 -3.53 2.58 6.89
C SER A 12 -3.54 1.14 6.36
N VAL A 13 -2.55 0.35 6.81
CA VAL A 13 -2.49 -1.10 6.55
C VAL A 13 -3.68 -1.81 7.18
N THR A 14 -4.04 -1.43 8.41
CA THR A 14 -5.17 -2.03 9.14
C THR A 14 -6.50 -1.77 8.45
N ALA A 15 -6.75 -0.53 8.00
CA ALA A 15 -7.98 -0.19 7.30
C ALA A 15 -8.06 -0.86 5.92
N ALA A 16 -6.94 -0.90 5.17
CA ALA A 16 -6.86 -1.60 3.89
C ALA A 16 -7.09 -3.11 4.04
N ALA A 17 -6.54 -3.72 5.10
CA ALA A 17 -6.75 -5.13 5.42
C ALA A 17 -8.23 -5.42 5.69
N ARG A 18 -8.89 -4.55 6.47
CA ARG A 18 -10.33 -4.67 6.74
C ARG A 18 -11.18 -4.53 5.48
N GLU A 19 -10.89 -3.56 4.60
CA GLU A 19 -11.61 -3.37 3.34
C GLU A 19 -11.46 -4.59 2.42
N LEU A 20 -10.26 -5.14 2.31
CA LEU A 20 -9.96 -6.24 1.41
C LEU A 20 -10.25 -7.63 2.02
N HIS A 21 -10.79 -7.68 3.24
CA HIS A 21 -10.98 -8.90 4.02
C HIS A 21 -9.69 -9.74 4.16
N TYR A 22 -8.55 -9.07 4.29
CA TYR A 22 -7.23 -9.68 4.47
C TYR A 22 -6.75 -9.50 5.91
N SER A 23 -5.79 -10.34 6.30
CA SER A 23 -5.01 -10.10 7.51
C SER A 23 -4.00 -8.97 7.28
N GLN A 24 -3.68 -8.20 8.33
CA GLN A 24 -2.66 -7.14 8.23
C GLN A 24 -1.30 -7.68 7.74
N PRO A 25 -0.81 -8.85 8.18
CA PRO A 25 0.43 -9.43 7.63
C PRO A 25 0.34 -9.72 6.12
N SER A 26 -0.82 -10.15 5.60
CA SER A 26 -1.00 -10.39 4.16
C SER A 26 -0.92 -9.09 3.36
N VAL A 27 -1.46 -8.00 3.88
CA VAL A 27 -1.35 -6.67 3.26
C VAL A 27 0.10 -6.19 3.27
N SER A 28 0.78 -6.28 4.42
CA SER A 28 2.20 -5.93 4.53
C SER A 28 3.07 -6.77 3.59
N HIS A 29 2.83 -8.07 3.49
CA HIS A 29 3.55 -8.95 2.58
C HIS A 29 3.35 -8.57 1.10
N HIS A 30 2.11 -8.26 0.68
CA HIS A 30 1.85 -7.77 -0.66
C HIS A 30 2.55 -6.45 -0.96
N LEU A 31 2.57 -5.51 -0.01
CA LEU A 31 3.32 -4.25 -0.15
C LEU A 31 4.82 -4.52 -0.31
N SER A 32 5.41 -5.34 0.57
CA SER A 32 6.84 -5.68 0.48
C SER A 32 7.20 -6.34 -0.86
N ARG A 33 6.37 -7.27 -1.36
CA ARG A 33 6.59 -7.89 -2.67
C ARG A 33 6.52 -6.89 -3.82
N LEU A 34 5.61 -5.92 -3.75
CA LEU A 34 5.54 -4.84 -4.73
C LEU A 34 6.79 -3.96 -4.67
N GLU A 35 7.22 -3.56 -3.47
CA GLU A 35 8.44 -2.75 -3.30
C GLU A 35 9.69 -3.44 -3.86
N VAL A 36 9.81 -4.76 -3.67
CA VAL A 36 10.90 -5.57 -4.24
C VAL A 36 10.79 -5.61 -5.76
N ALA A 37 9.60 -5.87 -6.31
CA ALA A 37 9.40 -5.94 -7.76
C ALA A 37 9.66 -4.60 -8.47
N THR A 38 9.41 -3.48 -7.79
CA THR A 38 9.62 -2.13 -8.35
C THR A 38 10.99 -1.56 -8.01
N GLY A 39 11.76 -2.19 -7.11
CA GLY A 39 13.02 -1.66 -6.60
C GLY A 39 12.88 -0.32 -5.84
N ALA A 40 11.67 -0.02 -5.34
CA ALA A 40 11.34 1.28 -4.77
C ALA A 40 10.45 1.13 -3.55
N LYS A 41 10.64 2.01 -2.55
CA LYS A 41 9.70 2.12 -1.44
C LYS A 41 8.40 2.75 -1.93
N LEU A 42 7.27 2.11 -1.63
CA LEU A 42 5.94 2.55 -2.05
C LEU A 42 5.17 3.17 -0.89
N VAL A 43 5.52 2.78 0.34
CA VAL A 43 4.93 3.30 1.57
C VAL A 43 6.03 3.76 2.53
N GLN A 44 5.70 4.72 3.38
CA GLN A 44 6.56 5.20 4.45
C GLN A 44 5.74 5.48 5.71
N ARG A 45 6.37 5.39 6.88
CA ARG A 45 5.73 5.73 8.15
C ARG A 45 5.33 7.20 8.17
N ALA A 46 4.16 7.48 8.73
CA ALA A 46 3.65 8.84 8.94
C ALA A 46 2.86 8.90 10.25
N GLY A 47 3.52 9.37 11.32
CA GLY A 47 2.94 9.40 12.67
C GLY A 47 2.50 8.00 13.11
N ARG A 48 1.20 7.84 13.38
CA ARG A 48 0.58 6.56 13.79
C ARG A 48 0.18 5.64 12.62
N GLY A 49 0.36 6.07 11.38
CA GLY A 49 -0.05 5.34 10.18
C GLY A 49 1.04 5.26 9.12
N ILE A 50 0.60 5.13 7.86
CA ILE A 50 1.49 5.12 6.70
C ILE A 50 0.99 6.10 5.64
N ARG A 51 1.89 6.55 4.77
CA ARG A 51 1.55 7.32 3.58
C ARG A 51 2.28 6.76 2.37
N LEU A 52 1.75 7.01 1.19
CA LEU A 52 2.45 6.68 -0.05
C LEU A 52 3.69 7.58 -0.22
N THR A 53 4.75 6.99 -0.76
CA THR A 53 5.88 7.72 -1.35
C THR A 53 5.46 8.32 -2.71
N PRO A 54 6.27 9.20 -3.33
CA PRO A 54 6.03 9.64 -4.70
C PRO A 54 5.84 8.47 -5.68
N GLU A 55 6.71 7.46 -5.59
CA GLU A 55 6.68 6.24 -6.42
C GLU A 55 5.41 5.42 -6.14
N GLY A 56 5.04 5.31 -4.86
CA GLY A 56 3.79 4.69 -4.44
C GLY A 56 2.55 5.38 -5.01
N ARG A 57 2.54 6.72 -5.05
CA ARG A 57 1.44 7.49 -5.66
C ARG A 57 1.35 7.26 -7.16
N LEU A 58 2.48 7.27 -7.87
CA LEU A 58 2.52 7.01 -9.32
C LEU A 58 1.97 5.61 -9.64
N LEU A 59 2.43 4.59 -8.89
CA LEU A 59 1.99 3.22 -9.10
C LEU A 59 0.52 3.02 -8.71
N ALA A 60 0.05 3.67 -7.65
CA ALA A 60 -1.36 3.66 -7.27
C ALA A 60 -2.25 4.34 -8.31
N GLY A 61 -1.76 5.37 -9.00
CA GLY A 61 -2.48 6.02 -10.12
C GLY A 61 -2.70 5.06 -11.28
N ARG A 62 -1.66 4.31 -11.68
CA ARG A 62 -1.76 3.26 -12.72
C ARG A 62 -2.61 2.05 -12.31
N ALA A 63 -2.87 1.88 -11.02
CA ALA A 63 -3.73 0.81 -10.51
C ALA A 63 -5.22 1.08 -10.68
N ALA A 64 -5.58 2.35 -10.91
CA ALA A 64 -6.95 2.84 -11.03
C ALA A 64 -7.40 3.00 -12.50
N GLU A 65 -6.49 2.79 -13.45
CA GLU A 65 -6.77 2.59 -14.89
C GLU A 65 -7.01 1.10 -15.19
#